data_AF-A0A355F6P7-F1
#
_entry.id   AF-A0A355F6P7-F1
#
_cell.length_a   1.000
_cell.length_b   1.000
_cell.length_c   1.000
_cell.angle_alpha   90.00
_cell.angle_beta   90.00
_cell.angle_gamma   90.00
#
_symmetry.space_group_name_H-M   'P 1'
#
loop_
_entity.id
_entity.type
_entity.pdbx_description
1 polymer ?
#
loop_
_entity_poly.entity_id
_entity_poly.type
_entity_poly.pdbx_seq_one_letter_code
_entity_poly.pdbx_strand_id
1 'polypeptide(L)'
;MNTLATEQLPTPGTAPGVELRALDTLWFQVAGTVCNLACTHCFVSCSPTNHTHEMLSLAAVERSLAEATALGVREVYFTGGEPFLNPEMEAILAATLKVAPATVLTNGLLLSPERAARLAALAAGSEYSLDLRVSLDGWDAESNDPIRGAGTFDRILAGVRNLAAAGLNPVLTVTDVCREASSDAGKERFFALLRGIGIDRPRLKVLPVFQIGAEAERAGAYESWQRLRAGETPEDGWDHLQCSACRMVTDQGVWVCPILVNEPAARMGSTLADALGPFALDHPACWTCHVYGVSCKT
;
A
#
# COMPACT_ATOMS: atom_id res chain seq x y z
N MET A 1 -45.51 -25.53 8.55
CA MET A 1 -44.09 -25.87 8.78
C MET A 1 -43.38 -25.71 7.45
N ASN A 2 -42.87 -24.51 7.19
CA ASN A 2 -42.17 -24.21 5.94
C ASN A 2 -40.69 -24.41 6.22
N THR A 3 -40.12 -25.48 5.67
CA THR A 3 -38.73 -25.88 5.86
C THR A 3 -37.84 -24.80 5.25
N LEU A 4 -37.09 -24.11 6.10
CA LEU A 4 -36.02 -23.21 5.69
C LEU A 4 -35.06 -24.01 4.81
N ALA A 5 -34.94 -23.61 3.54
CA ALA A 5 -33.89 -24.08 2.68
C ALA A 5 -32.56 -23.61 3.29
N THR A 6 -31.81 -24.55 3.85
CA THR A 6 -30.41 -24.35 4.19
C THR A 6 -29.69 -24.02 2.89
N GLU A 7 -29.28 -22.76 2.74
CA GLU A 7 -28.34 -22.32 1.71
C GLU A 7 -27.08 -23.19 1.85
N GLN A 8 -26.92 -24.14 0.92
CA GLN A 8 -25.72 -24.94 0.82
C GLN A 8 -24.56 -24.00 0.47
N LEU A 9 -23.57 -23.94 1.35
CA LEU A 9 -22.31 -23.24 1.10
C LEU A 9 -21.71 -23.79 -0.22
N PRO A 10 -21.43 -22.93 -1.22
CA PRO A 10 -20.89 -23.39 -2.49
C PRO A 10 -19.44 -23.89 -2.36
N THR A 11 -19.14 -24.90 -3.17
CA THR A 11 -17.90 -25.68 -3.24
C THR A 11 -16.65 -24.84 -3.56
N PRO A 12 -15.45 -25.16 -3.01
CA PRO A 12 -14.21 -24.50 -3.39
C PRO A 12 -13.81 -24.90 -4.83
N GLY A 13 -13.61 -23.92 -5.73
CA GLY A 13 -13.13 -24.17 -7.09
C GLY A 13 -13.53 -23.20 -8.21
N THR A 14 -14.13 -22.03 -7.92
CA THR A 14 -14.70 -21.15 -8.95
C THR A 14 -14.19 -19.71 -8.91
N ALA A 15 -12.93 -19.47 -8.54
CA ALA A 15 -12.35 -18.13 -8.66
C ALA A 15 -11.82 -17.88 -10.09
N PRO A 16 -12.01 -16.69 -10.68
CA PRO A 16 -11.39 -16.35 -11.96
C PRO A 16 -9.88 -16.20 -11.82
N GLY A 17 -9.13 -16.48 -12.89
CA GLY A 17 -7.68 -16.27 -12.95
C GLY A 17 -7.31 -14.89 -13.51
N VAL A 18 -6.21 -14.32 -13.02
CA VAL A 18 -5.58 -13.12 -13.59
C VAL A 18 -4.15 -13.45 -14.04
N GLU A 19 -3.82 -13.06 -15.27
CA GLU A 19 -2.48 -13.17 -15.83
C GLU A 19 -1.64 -11.94 -15.47
N LEU A 20 -0.33 -12.11 -15.30
CA LEU A 20 0.59 -10.98 -15.27
C LEU A 20 0.85 -10.51 -16.70
N ARG A 21 0.37 -9.32 -17.05
CA ARG A 21 0.53 -8.74 -18.39
C ARG A 21 1.92 -8.18 -18.59
N ALA A 22 2.41 -7.46 -17.58
CA ALA A 22 3.75 -6.89 -17.51
C ALA A 22 4.12 -6.61 -16.06
N LEU A 23 5.39 -6.70 -15.68
CA LEU A 23 5.83 -6.28 -14.34
C LEU A 23 6.00 -4.76 -14.30
N ASP A 24 4.91 -4.01 -14.40
CA ASP A 24 5.00 -2.54 -14.43
C ASP A 24 5.49 -1.95 -13.10
N THR A 25 5.12 -2.58 -11.99
CA THR A 25 5.47 -2.08 -10.65
C THR A 25 5.96 -3.19 -9.76
N LEU A 26 7.06 -2.92 -9.06
CA LEU A 26 7.56 -3.78 -8.01
C LEU A 26 7.34 -3.12 -6.65
N TRP A 27 6.70 -3.85 -5.74
CA TRP A 27 6.54 -3.43 -4.36
C TRP A 27 7.55 -4.14 -3.47
N PHE A 28 8.00 -3.45 -2.42
CA PHE A 28 8.80 -4.01 -1.35
C PHE A 28 8.13 -3.74 0.00
N GLN A 29 7.98 -4.80 0.79
CA GLN A 29 7.65 -4.73 2.21
C GLN A 29 8.94 -4.47 3.01
N VAL A 30 9.55 -3.32 2.79
CA VAL A 30 10.96 -3.06 3.08
C VAL A 30 11.30 -3.04 4.57
N ALA A 31 10.38 -2.61 5.43
CA ALA A 31 10.52 -2.70 6.88
C ALA A 31 9.67 -3.84 7.49
N GLY A 32 9.28 -4.83 6.69
CA GLY A 32 8.55 -6.01 7.16
C GLY A 32 7.16 -5.66 7.71
N THR A 33 6.80 -6.18 8.88
CA THR A 33 5.54 -5.83 9.57
C THR A 33 5.73 -4.88 10.76
N VAL A 34 6.97 -4.48 11.05
CA VAL A 34 7.27 -3.60 12.17
C VAL A 34 6.88 -2.16 11.83
N CYS A 35 6.00 -1.59 12.64
CA CYS A 35 5.56 -0.20 12.54
C CYS A 35 5.59 0.47 13.92
N ASN A 36 5.86 1.76 13.96
CA ASN A 36 5.79 2.57 15.19
C ASN A 36 4.36 3.00 15.56
N LEU A 37 3.36 2.54 14.81
CA LEU A 37 1.92 2.70 15.05
C LEU A 37 1.22 1.34 14.98
N ALA A 38 0.03 1.24 15.54
CA ALA A 38 -0.86 0.08 15.43
C ALA A 38 -2.25 0.56 14.95
N CYS A 39 -2.32 1.04 13.71
CA CYS A 39 -3.54 1.64 13.17
C CYS A 39 -4.68 0.62 13.12
N THR A 40 -5.88 1.03 13.53
CA THR A 40 -7.04 0.11 13.68
C THR A 40 -7.60 -0.42 12.36
N HIS A 41 -7.20 0.16 11.22
CA HIS A 41 -7.63 -0.26 9.89
C HIS A 41 -6.52 -0.93 9.06
N CYS A 42 -5.35 -1.19 9.64
CA CYS A 42 -4.21 -1.70 8.89
C CYS A 42 -4.50 -3.09 8.33
N PHE A 43 -4.62 -3.22 7.01
CA PHE A 43 -4.94 -4.50 6.35
C PHE A 43 -3.81 -5.55 6.47
N VAL A 44 -2.59 -5.13 6.81
CA VAL A 44 -1.44 -6.02 7.11
C VAL A 44 -1.26 -6.23 8.62
N SER A 45 -2.04 -5.52 9.45
CA SER A 45 -1.88 -5.51 10.92
C SER A 45 -0.47 -5.17 11.39
N CYS A 46 0.24 -4.28 10.68
CA CYS A 46 1.57 -3.83 11.10
C CYS A 46 1.48 -3.13 12.47
N SER A 47 2.45 -3.43 13.34
CA SER A 47 2.50 -2.90 14.70
C SER A 47 3.92 -2.95 15.26
N PRO A 48 4.19 -2.36 16.44
CA PRO A 48 5.50 -2.47 17.07
C PRO A 48 5.88 -3.91 17.46
N THR A 49 4.90 -4.81 17.53
CA THR A 49 5.06 -6.19 18.01
C THR A 49 4.75 -7.24 16.94
N ASN A 50 4.44 -6.83 15.70
CA ASN A 50 4.21 -7.75 14.61
C ASN A 50 5.52 -8.00 13.84
N HIS A 51 6.06 -9.21 13.96
CA HIS A 51 7.30 -9.66 13.31
C HIS A 51 7.02 -10.78 12.30
N THR A 52 5.85 -10.77 11.64
CA THR A 52 5.48 -11.78 10.64
C THR A 52 6.36 -11.69 9.39
N HIS A 53 6.75 -10.47 8.99
CA HIS A 53 7.75 -10.23 7.94
C HIS A 53 8.91 -9.40 8.52
N GLU A 54 10.12 -9.77 8.14
CA GLU A 54 11.37 -9.11 8.57
C GLU A 54 11.73 -7.94 7.66
N MET A 55 12.61 -7.05 8.14
CA MET A 55 13.14 -5.96 7.31
C MET A 55 14.04 -6.49 6.20
N LEU A 56 13.91 -5.93 5.01
CA LEU A 56 14.81 -6.24 3.89
C LEU A 56 16.11 -5.46 4.02
N SER A 57 17.24 -6.13 3.77
CA SER A 57 18.53 -5.45 3.60
C SER A 57 18.64 -4.81 2.21
N LEU A 58 19.54 -3.84 2.08
CA LEU A 58 19.92 -3.25 0.80
C LEU A 58 20.28 -4.33 -0.23
N ALA A 59 21.10 -5.31 0.17
CA ALA A 59 21.53 -6.38 -0.70
C ALA A 59 20.36 -7.25 -1.21
N ALA A 60 19.30 -7.45 -0.40
CA ALA A 60 18.12 -8.18 -0.84
C ALA A 60 17.29 -7.36 -1.85
N VAL A 61 17.16 -6.05 -1.62
CA VAL A 61 16.49 -5.15 -2.54
C VAL A 61 17.25 -5.05 -3.87
N GLU A 62 18.58 -4.86 -3.84
CA GLU A 62 19.41 -4.78 -5.05
C GLU A 62 19.31 -6.03 -5.94
N ARG A 63 19.27 -7.23 -5.34
CA ARG A 63 19.05 -8.47 -6.11
C ARG A 63 17.70 -8.47 -6.84
N SER A 64 16.65 -8.10 -6.12
CA SER A 64 15.29 -8.06 -6.67
C SER A 64 15.15 -6.95 -7.73
N LEU A 65 15.81 -5.80 -7.55
CA LEU A 65 15.86 -4.73 -8.53
C LEU A 65 16.53 -5.19 -9.82
N ALA A 66 17.64 -5.92 -9.74
CA ALA A 66 18.32 -6.44 -10.92
C ALA A 66 17.42 -7.39 -11.73
N GLU A 67 16.69 -8.29 -11.07
CA GLU A 67 15.67 -9.14 -11.72
C GLU A 67 14.56 -8.29 -12.35
N ALA A 68 14.04 -7.31 -11.62
CA ALA A 68 12.92 -6.47 -12.06
C ALA A 68 13.28 -5.59 -13.26
N THR A 69 14.49 -5.03 -13.28
CA THR A 69 14.99 -4.25 -14.42
C THR A 69 15.08 -5.11 -15.68
N ALA A 70 15.53 -6.37 -15.56
CA ALA A 70 15.54 -7.31 -16.70
C ALA A 70 14.12 -7.66 -17.21
N LEU A 71 13.12 -7.55 -16.34
CA LEU A 71 11.70 -7.77 -16.65
C LEU A 71 10.96 -6.49 -17.10
N GLY A 72 11.65 -5.33 -17.17
CA GLY A 72 11.08 -4.08 -17.66
C GLY A 72 10.24 -3.29 -16.64
N VAL A 73 10.57 -3.39 -15.35
CA VAL A 73 9.88 -2.61 -14.30
C VAL A 73 9.89 -1.11 -14.58
N ARG A 74 8.74 -0.45 -14.37
CA ARG A 74 8.57 0.98 -14.65
C ARG A 74 8.62 1.85 -13.39
N GLU A 75 8.26 1.30 -12.24
CA GLU A 75 8.22 2.03 -10.96
C GLU A 75 8.36 1.07 -9.78
N VAL A 76 8.93 1.57 -8.68
CA VAL A 76 9.18 0.79 -7.47
C VAL A 76 8.48 1.46 -6.28
N TYR A 77 7.83 0.66 -5.46
CA TYR A 77 7.10 1.13 -4.28
C TYR A 77 7.65 0.50 -3.01
N PHE A 78 7.80 1.31 -1.98
CA PHE A 78 8.26 0.89 -0.66
C PHE A 78 7.15 1.11 0.37
N THR A 79 6.83 0.07 1.11
CA THR A 79 5.81 0.04 2.16
C THR A 79 6.25 -0.93 3.25
N GLY A 80 5.41 -1.12 4.27
CA GLY A 80 5.52 -2.16 5.30
C GLY A 80 6.72 -1.97 6.23
N GLY A 81 6.57 -2.11 7.55
CA GLY A 81 5.48 -1.47 8.27
C GLY A 81 5.64 0.04 8.07
N GLU A 82 6.52 0.66 8.82
CA GLU A 82 7.00 2.02 8.53
C GLU A 82 8.39 1.96 7.84
N PRO A 83 8.50 2.31 6.54
CA PRO A 83 9.75 2.17 5.79
C PRO A 83 10.95 2.87 6.44
N PHE A 84 10.74 4.04 7.06
CA PHE A 84 11.82 4.79 7.69
C PHE A 84 12.27 4.26 9.07
N LEU A 85 11.71 3.13 9.52
CA LEU A 85 12.31 2.31 10.58
C LEU A 85 13.43 1.41 10.06
N ASN A 86 13.46 1.10 8.76
CA ASN A 86 14.57 0.36 8.17
C ASN A 86 15.82 1.26 8.13
N PRO A 87 16.92 0.89 8.81
CA PRO A 87 18.13 1.70 8.87
C PRO A 87 18.82 1.87 7.51
N GLU A 88 18.56 0.97 6.56
CA GLU A 88 19.13 0.97 5.21
C GLU A 88 18.22 1.68 4.18
N MET A 89 17.06 2.21 4.59
CA MET A 89 16.05 2.78 3.69
C MET A 89 16.61 3.86 2.75
N GLU A 90 17.45 4.78 3.24
CA GLU A 90 18.01 5.85 2.41
C GLU A 90 19.02 5.30 1.38
N ALA A 91 19.77 4.25 1.73
CA ALA A 91 20.66 3.57 0.80
C ALA A 91 19.87 2.75 -0.25
N ILE A 92 18.77 2.13 0.17
CA ILE A 92 17.82 1.43 -0.71
C ILE A 92 17.22 2.39 -1.73
N LEU A 93 16.78 3.58 -1.31
CA LEU A 93 16.31 4.62 -2.22
C LEU A 93 17.40 5.05 -3.19
N ALA A 94 18.62 5.27 -2.71
CA ALA A 94 19.74 5.66 -3.56
C ALA A 94 20.13 4.59 -4.59
N ALA A 95 19.99 3.30 -4.28
CA ALA A 95 20.18 2.22 -5.25
C ALA A 95 19.03 2.17 -6.26
N THR A 96 17.79 2.31 -5.80
CA THR A 96 16.58 2.23 -6.63
C THR A 96 16.52 3.37 -7.65
N LEU A 97 16.80 4.60 -7.21
CA LEU A 97 16.72 5.81 -8.03
C LEU A 97 17.80 5.90 -9.12
N LYS A 98 18.70 4.91 -9.22
CA LYS A 98 19.62 4.72 -10.35
C LYS A 98 18.99 3.92 -11.50
N VAL A 99 17.88 3.22 -11.25
CA VAL A 99 17.29 2.27 -12.20
C VAL A 99 15.79 2.42 -12.40
N ALA A 100 15.06 3.05 -11.47
CA ALA A 100 13.62 3.26 -11.58
C ALA A 100 13.12 4.41 -10.67
N PRO A 101 11.97 5.03 -10.98
CA PRO A 101 11.22 5.88 -10.05
C PRO A 101 10.87 5.13 -8.77
N ALA A 102 10.95 5.81 -7.63
CA ALA A 102 10.61 5.25 -6.33
C ALA A 102 9.47 6.02 -5.67
N THR A 103 8.52 5.29 -5.06
CA THR A 103 7.47 5.86 -4.22
C THR A 103 7.51 5.24 -2.83
N VAL A 104 7.57 6.03 -1.76
CA VAL A 104 7.54 5.53 -0.38
C VAL A 104 6.21 5.84 0.28
N LEU A 105 5.54 4.82 0.82
CA LEU A 105 4.35 4.95 1.65
C LEU A 105 4.77 4.97 3.12
N THR A 106 4.56 6.10 3.80
CA THR A 106 5.00 6.33 5.18
C THR A 106 3.88 6.92 6.01
N ASN A 107 3.85 6.63 7.31
CA ASN A 107 3.03 7.34 8.27
C ASN A 107 3.56 8.76 8.57
N GLY A 108 4.76 9.11 8.11
CA GLY A 108 5.30 10.47 8.21
C GLY A 108 5.85 10.89 9.57
N LEU A 109 5.69 10.08 10.63
CA LEU A 109 6.16 10.44 11.99
C LEU A 109 7.69 10.56 12.09
N LEU A 110 8.42 9.91 11.18
CA LEU A 110 9.87 9.88 11.19
C LEU A 110 10.49 10.84 10.17
N LEU A 111 9.71 11.75 9.59
CA LEU A 111 10.17 12.76 8.65
C LEU A 111 10.67 14.00 9.40
N SER A 112 11.83 13.88 10.05
CA SER A 112 12.49 15.04 10.68
C SER A 112 12.97 16.05 9.62
N PRO A 113 13.29 17.30 9.98
CA PRO A 113 13.87 18.26 9.05
C PRO A 113 15.14 17.74 8.36
N GLU A 114 16.01 17.05 9.11
CA GLU A 114 17.25 16.49 8.59
C GLU A 114 16.97 15.37 7.59
N ARG A 115 16.04 14.46 7.90
CA ARG A 115 15.66 13.40 6.97
C ARG A 115 15.00 13.96 5.72
N ALA A 116 14.10 14.94 5.87
CA ALA A 116 13.47 15.61 4.73
C ALA A 116 14.52 16.26 3.81
N ALA A 117 15.53 16.94 4.38
CA ALA A 117 16.64 17.50 3.62
C ALA A 117 17.48 16.44 2.89
N ARG A 118 17.77 15.30 3.53
CA ARG A 118 18.48 14.18 2.87
C ARG A 118 17.67 13.58 1.73
N LEU A 119 16.37 13.38 1.91
CA LEU A 119 15.47 12.88 0.87
C LEU A 119 15.37 13.86 -0.31
N ALA A 120 15.31 15.16 -0.04
CA ALA A 120 15.29 16.18 -1.09
C ALA A 120 16.60 16.23 -1.88
N ALA A 121 17.75 16.16 -1.19
CA ALA A 121 19.06 16.07 -1.84
C ALA A 121 19.19 14.81 -2.70
N LEU A 122 18.70 13.67 -2.19
CA LEU A 122 18.68 12.41 -2.93
C LEU A 122 17.80 12.53 -4.20
N ALA A 123 16.59 13.06 -4.07
CA ALA A 123 15.68 13.26 -5.20
C ALA A 123 16.27 14.19 -6.27
N ALA A 124 16.90 15.30 -5.86
CA ALA A 124 17.50 16.26 -6.78
C ALA A 124 18.76 15.73 -7.49
N GLY A 125 19.49 14.82 -6.85
CA GLY A 125 20.71 14.22 -7.40
C GLY A 125 20.51 12.92 -8.18
N SER A 126 19.27 12.46 -8.31
CA SER A 126 18.94 11.18 -8.96
C SER A 126 18.41 11.35 -10.38
N GLU A 127 18.60 10.31 -11.20
CA GLU A 127 18.05 10.26 -12.57
C GLU A 127 16.54 10.07 -12.57
N TYR A 128 16.05 9.24 -11.64
CA TYR A 128 14.63 8.94 -11.50
C TYR A 128 13.99 9.71 -10.33
N SER A 129 12.67 9.90 -10.41
CA SER A 129 11.91 10.65 -9.42
C SER A 129 11.67 9.87 -8.12
N LEU A 130 11.75 10.57 -7.00
CA LEU A 130 11.29 10.10 -5.69
C LEU A 130 9.96 10.78 -5.33
N ASP A 131 8.92 9.99 -5.08
CA ASP A 131 7.65 10.46 -4.54
C ASP A 131 7.39 9.91 -3.13
N LEU A 132 6.69 10.68 -2.30
CA LEU A 132 6.34 10.27 -0.93
C LEU A 132 4.82 10.33 -0.76
N ARG A 133 4.25 9.25 -0.25
CA ARG A 133 2.85 9.14 0.14
C ARG A 133 2.77 9.13 1.65
N VAL A 134 2.25 10.21 2.22
CA VAL A 134 2.09 10.35 3.68
C VAL A 134 0.68 9.97 4.05
N SER A 135 0.54 8.99 4.94
CA SER A 135 -0.77 8.49 5.36
C SER A 135 -1.37 9.32 6.49
N LEU A 136 -2.59 9.82 6.29
CA LEU A 136 -3.38 10.59 7.26
C LEU A 136 -4.86 10.29 7.02
N ASP A 137 -5.61 9.83 8.00
CA ASP A 137 -7.00 9.40 7.72
C ASP A 137 -8.08 10.39 8.16
N GLY A 138 -7.72 11.42 8.93
CA GLY A 138 -8.63 12.47 9.38
C GLY A 138 -8.12 13.86 9.02
N TRP A 139 -9.03 14.82 8.87
CA TRP A 139 -8.69 16.23 8.61
C TRP A 139 -8.45 17.04 9.91
N ASP A 140 -8.64 16.41 11.06
CA ASP A 140 -8.35 16.93 12.40
C ASP A 140 -7.92 15.78 13.32
N ALA A 141 -7.44 16.11 14.52
CA ALA A 141 -7.04 15.11 15.52
C ALA A 141 -8.21 14.23 15.97
N GLU A 142 -9.43 14.78 16.06
CA GLU A 142 -10.63 14.06 16.48
C GLU A 142 -11.00 12.92 15.51
N SER A 143 -10.81 13.14 14.21
CA SER A 143 -11.07 12.14 13.17
C SER A 143 -9.89 11.19 12.94
N ASN A 144 -8.65 11.66 13.05
CA ASN A 144 -7.45 10.86 12.74
C ASN A 144 -7.00 9.97 13.91
N ASP A 145 -6.90 10.53 15.11
CA ASP A 145 -6.23 9.88 16.23
C ASP A 145 -6.95 8.61 16.75
N PRO A 146 -8.29 8.50 16.70
CA PRO A 146 -8.96 7.23 17.00
C PRO A 146 -8.57 6.08 16.07
N ILE A 147 -8.05 6.40 14.88
CA ILE A 147 -7.63 5.41 13.88
C ILE A 147 -6.14 5.10 13.99
N ARG A 148 -5.30 6.14 14.09
CA ARG A 148 -3.83 6.02 13.99
C ARG A 148 -3.10 6.06 15.33
N GLY A 149 -3.78 6.51 16.40
CA GLY A 149 -3.24 6.69 17.74
C GLY A 149 -3.20 8.15 18.18
N ALA A 150 -3.24 8.37 19.49
CA ALA A 150 -3.26 9.70 20.10
C ALA A 150 -2.05 10.55 19.73
N GLY A 151 -2.28 11.81 19.37
CA GLY A 151 -1.28 12.79 19.00
C GLY A 151 -0.60 12.51 17.66
N THR A 152 -1.12 11.59 16.85
CA THR A 152 -0.50 11.27 15.56
C THR A 152 -0.80 12.34 14.53
N PHE A 153 -1.99 12.94 14.52
CA PHE A 153 -2.37 13.98 13.57
C PHE A 153 -1.32 15.11 13.49
N ASP A 154 -1.01 15.75 14.63
CA ASP A 154 -0.05 16.86 14.67
C ASP A 154 1.36 16.44 14.26
N ARG A 155 1.77 15.22 14.62
CA ARG A 155 3.08 14.67 14.27
C ARG A 155 3.20 14.39 12.78
N ILE A 156 2.14 13.86 12.16
CA ILE A 156 2.07 13.63 10.72
C ILE A 156 2.18 14.98 9.99
N LEU A 157 1.40 15.98 10.42
CA LEU A 157 1.45 17.33 9.82
C LEU A 157 2.83 17.99 9.98
N ALA A 158 3.52 17.77 11.11
CA ALA A 158 4.90 18.23 11.27
C ALA A 158 5.82 17.58 10.22
N GLY A 159 5.69 16.27 9.98
CA GLY A 159 6.42 15.57 8.92
C GLY A 159 6.12 16.13 7.52
N VAL A 160 4.86 16.39 7.21
CA VAL A 160 4.44 17.00 5.93
C VAL A 160 5.05 18.40 5.76
N ARG A 161 5.06 19.23 6.82
CA ARG A 161 5.71 20.55 6.77
C ARG A 161 7.21 20.46 6.56
N ASN A 162 7.87 19.47 7.16
CA ASN A 162 9.31 19.25 6.96
C ASN A 162 9.63 18.89 5.51
N LEU A 163 8.81 18.03 4.88
CA LEU A 163 8.94 17.73 3.44
C LEU A 163 8.75 18.98 2.58
N ALA A 164 7.70 19.75 2.84
CA ALA A 164 7.41 20.97 2.11
C ALA A 164 8.53 22.02 2.23
N ALA A 165 9.06 22.20 3.44
CA ALA A 165 10.18 23.10 3.70
C ALA A 165 11.47 22.65 2.97
N ALA A 166 11.65 21.34 2.74
CA ALA A 166 12.74 20.79 1.94
C ALA A 166 12.46 20.83 0.41
N GLY A 167 11.33 21.38 -0.02
CA GLY A 167 10.95 21.49 -1.44
C GLY A 167 10.27 20.24 -2.02
N LEU A 168 9.88 19.27 -1.19
CA LEU A 168 9.14 18.07 -1.62
C LEU A 168 7.63 18.28 -1.50
N ASN A 169 6.86 17.75 -2.45
CA ASN A 169 5.39 17.84 -2.46
C ASN A 169 4.74 16.44 -2.32
N PRO A 170 4.54 15.95 -1.09
CA PRO A 170 4.01 14.60 -0.86
C PRO A 170 2.55 14.48 -1.29
N VAL A 171 2.14 13.24 -1.61
CA VAL A 171 0.74 12.87 -1.74
C VAL A 171 0.19 12.53 -0.37
N LEU A 172 -0.86 13.22 0.07
CA LEU A 172 -1.63 12.76 1.22
C LEU A 172 -2.45 11.55 0.80
N THR A 173 -2.27 10.43 1.47
CA THR A 173 -3.02 9.19 1.22
C THR A 173 -3.96 8.92 2.39
N VAL A 174 -5.25 8.83 2.10
CA VAL A 174 -6.33 8.65 3.06
C VAL A 174 -6.97 7.30 2.79
N THR A 175 -7.09 6.45 3.80
CA THR A 175 -8.02 5.31 3.71
C THR A 175 -9.42 5.81 4.06
N ASP A 176 -10.45 5.43 3.31
CA ASP A 176 -11.84 5.87 3.48
C ASP A 176 -12.54 5.27 4.72
N VAL A 177 -11.88 5.33 5.88
CA VAL A 177 -12.39 4.90 7.19
C VAL A 177 -13.07 6.03 7.95
N CYS A 178 -12.70 7.27 7.67
CA CYS A 178 -13.40 8.44 8.17
C CYS A 178 -14.61 8.72 7.31
N ARG A 179 -15.77 8.92 7.94
CA ARG A 179 -17.03 9.17 7.27
C ARG A 179 -16.88 10.30 6.24
N GLU A 180 -17.29 10.02 5.00
CA GLU A 180 -17.28 10.97 3.88
C GLU A 180 -15.89 11.37 3.35
N ALA A 181 -14.79 10.69 3.72
CA ALA A 181 -13.45 11.04 3.21
C ALA A 181 -13.33 10.95 1.68
N SER A 182 -13.99 9.98 1.04
CA SER A 182 -14.08 9.85 -0.42
C SER A 182 -15.04 10.82 -1.11
N SER A 183 -15.92 11.51 -0.35
CA SER A 183 -16.86 12.50 -0.91
C SER A 183 -16.12 13.77 -1.36
N ASP A 184 -16.75 14.55 -2.24
CA ASP A 184 -16.17 15.83 -2.68
C ASP A 184 -15.98 16.81 -1.50
N ALA A 185 -16.90 16.80 -0.54
CA ALA A 185 -16.79 17.61 0.67
C ALA A 185 -15.62 17.15 1.57
N GLY A 186 -15.43 15.83 1.72
CA GLY A 186 -14.31 15.26 2.47
C GLY A 186 -12.97 15.58 1.82
N LYS A 187 -12.85 15.38 0.50
CA LYS A 187 -11.66 15.75 -0.27
C LYS A 187 -11.33 17.24 -0.11
N GLU A 188 -12.33 18.12 -0.16
CA GLU A 188 -12.12 19.55 0.02
C GLU A 188 -11.63 19.90 1.44
N ARG A 189 -12.07 19.19 2.49
CA ARG A 189 -11.51 19.35 3.85
C ARG A 189 -10.02 19.02 3.89
N PHE A 190 -9.60 17.92 3.27
CA PHE A 190 -8.17 17.57 3.18
C PHE A 190 -7.38 18.61 2.37
N PHE A 191 -7.92 19.07 1.24
CA PHE A 191 -7.26 20.12 0.45
C PHE A 191 -7.15 21.44 1.23
N ALA A 192 -8.19 21.83 1.97
CA ALA A 192 -8.17 23.01 2.83
C ALA A 192 -7.14 22.87 3.96
N LEU A 193 -7.05 21.69 4.59
CA LEU A 193 -6.03 21.39 5.61
C LEU A 193 -4.61 21.56 5.04
N LEU A 194 -4.33 20.96 3.88
CA LEU A 194 -3.01 21.01 3.25
C LEU A 194 -2.63 22.44 2.86
N ARG A 195 -3.56 23.22 2.29
CA ARG A 195 -3.33 24.64 2.00
C ARG A 195 -3.10 25.44 3.28
N GLY A 196 -3.85 25.14 4.35
CA GLY A 196 -3.72 25.77 5.66
C GLY A 196 -2.35 25.58 6.31
N ILE A 197 -1.62 24.53 5.95
CA ILE A 197 -0.24 24.28 6.42
C ILE A 197 0.84 24.68 5.40
N GLY A 198 0.47 25.38 4.32
CA GLY A 198 1.41 25.94 3.34
C GLY A 198 1.71 25.04 2.14
N ILE A 199 0.88 24.04 1.83
CA ILE A 199 1.00 23.24 0.61
C ILE A 199 0.19 23.88 -0.52
N ASP A 200 0.87 24.54 -1.46
CA ASP A 200 0.23 25.27 -2.56
C ASP A 200 -0.46 24.36 -3.60
N ARG A 201 0.11 23.18 -3.83
CA ARG A 201 -0.37 22.21 -4.84
C ARG A 201 -0.68 20.87 -4.18
N PRO A 202 -1.72 20.81 -3.36
CA PRO A 202 -2.01 19.62 -2.57
C PRO A 202 -2.38 18.44 -3.47
N ARG A 203 -1.82 17.28 -3.16
CA ARG A 203 -2.08 16.01 -3.86
C ARG A 203 -2.78 15.08 -2.88
N LEU A 204 -3.88 14.47 -3.31
CA LEU A 204 -4.70 13.60 -2.48
C LEU A 204 -4.99 12.29 -3.22
N LYS A 205 -4.77 11.17 -2.53
CA LYS A 205 -5.21 9.84 -2.95
C LYS A 205 -6.12 9.28 -1.87
N VAL A 206 -7.33 8.87 -2.25
CA VAL A 206 -8.23 8.14 -1.35
C VAL A 206 -8.22 6.67 -1.75
N LEU A 207 -7.99 5.81 -0.76
CA LEU A 207 -8.01 4.36 -0.91
C LEU A 207 -9.28 3.81 -0.25
N PRO A 208 -9.90 2.76 -0.81
CA PRO A 208 -10.98 2.08 -0.10
C PRO A 208 -10.44 1.24 1.04
N VAL A 209 -11.36 0.79 1.85
CA VAL A 209 -11.12 -0.09 2.99
C VAL A 209 -11.03 -1.53 2.51
N PHE A 210 -9.97 -2.23 2.94
CA PHE A 210 -9.85 -3.69 2.80
C PHE A 210 -10.19 -4.34 4.13
N GLN A 211 -11.27 -5.13 4.17
CA GLN A 211 -11.82 -5.74 5.40
C GLN A 211 -11.03 -7.00 5.81
N ILE A 212 -9.71 -6.85 5.97
CA ILE A 212 -8.77 -7.86 6.45
C ILE A 212 -7.84 -7.26 7.52
N GLY A 213 -7.08 -8.11 8.21
CA GLY A 213 -6.18 -7.66 9.27
C GLY A 213 -6.93 -6.93 10.38
N ALA A 214 -6.34 -5.85 10.90
CA ALA A 214 -6.92 -5.06 11.99
C ALA A 214 -8.28 -4.45 11.61
N GLU A 215 -8.52 -4.16 10.33
CA GLU A 215 -9.80 -3.63 9.89
C GLU A 215 -10.94 -4.64 10.05
N ALA A 216 -10.67 -5.93 9.80
CA ALA A 216 -11.66 -6.98 10.02
C ALA A 216 -12.06 -7.08 11.50
N GLU A 217 -11.12 -6.83 12.42
CA GLU A 217 -11.39 -6.76 13.86
C GLU A 217 -12.16 -5.49 14.25
N ARG A 218 -11.87 -4.37 13.59
CA ARG A 218 -12.48 -3.06 13.87
C ARG A 218 -13.93 -2.95 13.39
N ALA A 219 -14.20 -3.38 12.16
CA ALA A 219 -15.46 -3.10 11.47
C ALA A 219 -16.14 -4.34 10.88
N GLY A 220 -15.55 -5.53 11.05
CA GLY A 220 -16.05 -6.79 10.51
C GLY A 220 -15.33 -7.20 9.23
N ALA A 221 -15.12 -8.51 9.09
CA ALA A 221 -14.56 -9.12 7.90
C ALA A 221 -15.54 -9.09 6.71
N TYR A 222 -15.04 -9.47 5.54
CA TYR A 222 -15.87 -9.65 4.35
C TYR A 222 -17.00 -10.67 4.55
N GLU A 223 -18.18 -10.34 4.01
CA GLU A 223 -19.30 -11.25 3.85
C GLU A 223 -19.01 -12.31 2.79
N SER A 224 -19.72 -13.43 2.87
CA SER A 224 -19.54 -14.58 1.96
C SER A 224 -19.76 -14.24 0.48
N TRP A 225 -20.58 -13.22 0.19
CA TRP A 225 -20.90 -12.78 -1.17
C TRP A 225 -19.87 -11.79 -1.76
N GLN A 226 -19.00 -11.19 -0.95
CA GLN A 226 -17.98 -10.23 -1.40
C GLN A 226 -16.74 -10.95 -1.97
N ARG A 227 -16.95 -11.74 -3.02
CA ARG A 227 -15.92 -12.52 -3.71
C ARG A 227 -16.17 -12.51 -5.21
N LEU A 228 -15.11 -12.63 -6.00
CA LEU A 228 -15.21 -12.78 -7.45
C LEU A 228 -15.53 -14.22 -7.81
N ARG A 229 -16.43 -14.44 -8.76
CA ARG A 229 -16.88 -15.78 -9.18
C ARG A 229 -16.55 -16.06 -10.64
N ALA A 230 -16.35 -17.34 -10.94
CA ALA A 230 -16.20 -17.83 -12.30
C ALA A 230 -17.47 -17.50 -13.09
N GLY A 231 -17.29 -16.84 -14.23
CA GLY A 231 -18.39 -16.30 -15.04
C GLY A 231 -18.66 -14.80 -14.85
N GLU A 232 -18.08 -14.16 -13.82
CA GLU A 232 -18.14 -12.70 -13.62
C GLU A 232 -16.94 -11.97 -14.25
N THR A 233 -16.24 -12.62 -15.19
CA THR A 233 -15.10 -11.99 -15.87
C THR A 233 -15.60 -10.87 -16.78
N PRO A 234 -15.11 -9.62 -16.63
CA PRO A 234 -15.45 -8.52 -17.51
C PRO A 234 -15.05 -8.80 -18.96
N GLU A 235 -15.68 -8.12 -19.92
CA GLU A 235 -15.35 -8.27 -21.36
C GLU A 235 -13.87 -8.00 -21.65
N ASP A 236 -13.28 -7.00 -20.98
CA ASP A 236 -11.86 -6.64 -21.06
C ASP A 236 -10.95 -7.45 -20.10
N GLY A 237 -11.49 -8.47 -19.43
CA GLY A 237 -10.78 -9.29 -18.47
C GLY A 237 -10.47 -8.57 -17.14
N TRP A 238 -9.32 -8.89 -16.56
CA TRP A 238 -8.89 -8.42 -15.22
C TRP A 238 -7.70 -7.47 -15.27
N ASP A 239 -7.45 -6.87 -16.43
CA ASP A 239 -6.26 -6.04 -16.69
C ASP A 239 -6.20 -4.80 -15.80
N HIS A 240 -7.33 -4.29 -15.31
CA HIS A 240 -7.40 -3.14 -14.40
C HIS A 240 -6.97 -3.47 -12.96
N LEU A 241 -6.87 -4.75 -12.58
CA LEU A 241 -6.48 -5.13 -11.23
C LEU A 241 -4.97 -4.94 -11.02
N GLN A 242 -4.58 -4.47 -9.85
CA GLN A 242 -3.16 -4.28 -9.54
C GLN A 242 -2.30 -5.55 -9.70
N CYS A 243 -2.86 -6.73 -9.42
CA CYS A 243 -2.17 -8.03 -9.57
C CYS A 243 -1.88 -8.42 -11.03
N SER A 244 -2.52 -7.78 -12.01
CA SER A 244 -2.21 -7.98 -13.44
C SER A 244 -0.87 -7.33 -13.84
N ALA A 245 -0.36 -6.40 -13.03
CA ALA A 245 0.77 -5.55 -13.40
C ALA A 245 1.82 -5.37 -12.28
N CYS A 246 1.71 -6.08 -11.15
CA CYS A 246 2.61 -5.89 -10.02
C CYS A 246 3.00 -7.19 -9.33
N ARG A 247 4.11 -7.13 -8.59
CA ARG A 247 4.45 -8.11 -7.56
C ARG A 247 4.96 -7.42 -6.31
N MET A 248 4.94 -8.14 -5.20
CA MET A 248 5.44 -7.68 -3.91
C MET A 248 6.57 -8.59 -3.42
N VAL A 249 7.68 -8.01 -2.99
CA VAL A 249 8.83 -8.72 -2.41
C VAL A 249 8.84 -8.51 -0.90
N THR A 250 8.95 -9.62 -0.16
CA THR A 250 9.18 -9.65 1.29
C THR A 250 10.39 -10.54 1.60
N ASP A 251 10.76 -10.67 2.87
CA ASP A 251 11.82 -11.60 3.30
C ASP A 251 11.45 -13.07 3.01
N GLN A 252 10.16 -13.36 2.89
CA GLN A 252 9.62 -14.72 2.68
C GLN A 252 9.43 -15.07 1.19
N GLY A 253 9.73 -14.16 0.28
CA GLY A 253 9.65 -14.37 -1.16
C GLY A 253 8.77 -13.36 -1.88
N VAL A 254 8.20 -13.78 -3.01
CA VAL A 254 7.41 -12.93 -3.90
C VAL A 254 5.93 -13.27 -3.79
N TRP A 255 5.11 -12.25 -3.68
CA TRP A 255 3.67 -12.29 -3.50
C TRP A 255 2.96 -11.62 -4.66
N VAL A 256 1.71 -12.00 -4.90
CA VAL A 256 0.92 -11.48 -6.03
C VAL A 256 0.72 -9.96 -5.96
N CYS A 257 0.52 -9.39 -4.77
CA CYS A 257 0.26 -7.97 -4.58
C CYS A 257 0.53 -7.53 -3.12
N PRO A 258 0.66 -6.21 -2.83
CA PRO A 258 0.85 -5.68 -1.47
C PRO A 258 -0.26 -6.00 -0.48
N ILE A 259 -1.49 -6.27 -0.94
CA ILE A 259 -2.66 -6.44 -0.07
C ILE A 259 -2.66 -7.81 0.61
N LEU A 260 -2.15 -8.84 -0.07
CA LEU A 260 -2.27 -10.25 0.34
C LEU A 260 -0.97 -10.82 0.92
N VAL A 261 -0.07 -9.98 1.41
CA VAL A 261 1.24 -10.39 1.96
C VAL A 261 1.17 -11.29 3.18
N ASN A 262 0.02 -11.36 3.86
CA ASN A 262 -0.21 -12.24 5.00
C ASN A 262 -1.01 -13.50 4.62
N GLU A 263 -1.39 -13.66 3.36
CA GLU A 263 -2.27 -14.74 2.90
C GLU A 263 -1.46 -15.83 2.21
N PRO A 264 -1.18 -16.99 2.84
CA PRO A 264 -0.23 -17.98 2.29
C PRO A 264 -0.52 -18.43 0.85
N ALA A 265 -1.80 -18.44 0.44
CA ALA A 265 -2.23 -18.76 -0.92
C ALA A 265 -1.76 -17.72 -1.98
N ALA A 266 -1.42 -16.50 -1.56
CA ALA A 266 -0.97 -15.40 -2.42
C ALA A 266 0.55 -15.35 -2.63
N ARG A 267 1.32 -16.27 -2.00
CA ARG A 267 2.76 -16.42 -2.23
C ARG A 267 2.99 -17.11 -3.57
N MET A 268 3.68 -16.42 -4.47
CA MET A 268 3.91 -16.83 -5.85
C MET A 268 5.25 -17.56 -6.05
N GLY A 269 6.20 -17.41 -5.13
CA GLY A 269 7.50 -18.08 -5.22
C GLY A 269 8.60 -17.41 -4.41
N SER A 270 9.86 -17.74 -4.70
CA SER A 270 11.01 -17.17 -3.99
C SER A 270 11.69 -16.06 -4.79
N THR A 271 11.52 -16.05 -6.11
CA THR A 271 12.10 -15.07 -7.05
C THR A 271 11.03 -14.40 -7.90
N LEU A 272 11.37 -13.33 -8.63
CA LEU A 272 10.42 -12.71 -9.55
C LEU A 272 10.11 -13.62 -10.74
N ALA A 273 11.05 -14.47 -11.14
CA ALA A 273 10.87 -15.46 -12.20
C ALA A 273 9.78 -16.50 -11.85
N ASP A 274 9.74 -16.95 -10.59
CA ASP A 274 8.68 -17.86 -10.11
C ASP A 274 7.30 -17.20 -10.17
N ALA A 275 7.25 -15.87 -10.01
CA ALA A 275 6.02 -15.13 -9.81
C ALA A 275 5.37 -14.61 -11.10
N LEU A 276 5.85 -15.00 -12.28
CA LEU A 276 5.31 -14.53 -13.56
C LEU A 276 4.00 -15.21 -13.97
N GLY A 277 3.64 -16.32 -13.33
CA GLY A 277 2.43 -17.08 -13.63
C GLY A 277 1.13 -16.41 -13.17
N PRO A 278 -0.03 -16.98 -13.57
CA PRO A 278 -1.34 -16.49 -13.17
C PRO A 278 -1.62 -16.68 -11.69
N PHE A 279 -2.56 -15.90 -11.19
CA PHE A 279 -3.09 -16.01 -9.82
C PHE A 279 -4.60 -16.23 -9.82
N ALA A 280 -5.11 -17.07 -8.92
CA ALA A 280 -6.53 -17.28 -8.72
C ALA A 280 -7.10 -16.19 -7.79
N LEU A 281 -8.08 -15.41 -8.26
CA LEU A 281 -8.69 -14.30 -7.52
C LEU A 281 -9.71 -14.79 -6.47
N ASP A 282 -9.28 -15.68 -5.57
CA ASP A 282 -10.15 -16.38 -4.62
C ASP A 282 -10.40 -15.59 -3.32
N HIS A 283 -9.49 -14.68 -2.99
CA HIS A 283 -9.51 -13.92 -1.76
C HIS A 283 -10.54 -12.76 -1.81
N PRO A 284 -11.35 -12.52 -0.76
CA PRO A 284 -12.38 -11.47 -0.77
C PRO A 284 -11.87 -10.06 -1.08
N ALA A 285 -10.63 -9.74 -0.68
CA ALA A 285 -10.01 -8.45 -1.01
C ALA A 285 -9.89 -8.18 -2.52
N CYS A 286 -9.90 -9.23 -3.37
CA CYS A 286 -9.96 -9.09 -4.83
C CYS A 286 -11.28 -8.44 -5.28
N TRP A 287 -12.39 -8.68 -4.57
CA TRP A 287 -13.68 -8.02 -4.83
C TRP A 287 -13.57 -6.51 -4.62
N THR A 288 -12.94 -6.06 -3.52
CA THR A 288 -12.69 -4.62 -3.30
C THR A 288 -11.83 -4.02 -4.42
N CYS A 289 -10.77 -4.71 -4.86
CA CYS A 289 -9.94 -4.22 -5.96
C CYS A 289 -10.77 -4.03 -7.25
N HIS A 290 -11.63 -5.00 -7.57
CA HIS A 290 -12.49 -4.94 -8.75
C HIS A 290 -13.54 -3.83 -8.66
N VAL A 291 -14.33 -3.78 -7.58
CA VAL A 291 -15.46 -2.86 -7.43
C VAL A 291 -15.04 -1.40 -7.34
N TYR A 292 -13.93 -1.13 -6.66
CA TYR A 292 -13.45 0.23 -6.45
C TYR A 292 -12.32 0.63 -7.42
N GLY A 293 -11.97 -0.23 -8.39
CA GLY A 293 -10.93 0.04 -9.40
C GLY A 293 -9.55 0.32 -8.77
N VAL A 294 -9.22 -0.41 -7.70
CA VAL A 294 -8.12 -0.01 -6.82
C VAL A 294 -6.80 -0.47 -7.38
N SER A 295 -5.96 0.51 -7.64
CA SER A 295 -4.52 0.34 -7.64
C SER A 295 -3.95 1.12 -6.45
N CYS A 296 -3.10 0.47 -5.64
CA CYS A 296 -2.24 1.18 -4.71
C CYS A 296 -1.21 2.03 -5.49
N LYS A 297 -1.04 1.77 -6.80
CA LYS A 297 -0.30 2.61 -7.75
C LYS A 297 -1.18 3.80 -8.19
N THR A 298 -0.54 4.85 -8.68
CA THR A 298 -1.11 6.20 -8.97
C THR A 298 -1.58 6.96 -7.76
#